data_AF-A0A7I9ZVE0-F1
#
_entry.id   AF-A0A7I9ZVE0-F1
#
_cell.length_a   1.000
_cell.length_b   1.000
_cell.length_c   1.000
_cell.angle_alpha   90.00
_cell.angle_beta   90.00
_cell.angle_gamma   90.00
#
_symmetry.space_group_name_H-M   'P 1'
#
loop_
_entity.id
_entity.type
_entity.pdbx_description
1 polymer ?
#
loop_
_entity_poly.entity_id
_entity_poly.type
_entity_poly.pdbx_seq_one_letter_code
_entity_poly.pdbx_strand_id
1 'polypeptide(L)'
;MTDPGSDTDTDTDTVVYLRRPETENAVFDEATHTWTVDDRRSRVIIATDGTLPNCRPHSCLPYLGVAVRGVPNYFLLTDPDSAAQKGYIAKCLAYLSRTGNTRIEVRASTQQYYQQHSSGRTHRRRHFWRRVGRRIPSAFEVSGHEGTGDDDAVYDGPAAVLVDEHRHDTRVRLAGRVDPIDGRYHWQGTILDATFDVRLPQDVTVVVREQAAAARLTERTPWSTYSVVGVGAPPFALADVEVDVPRL
;
A
#
# COMPACT_ATOMS: atom_id res chain seq x y z
N MET A 1 8.29 -3.55 44.59
CA MET A 1 7.27 -4.48 44.07
C MET A 1 6.64 -3.78 42.89
N THR A 2 7.21 -4.00 41.71
CA THR A 2 6.89 -3.27 40.49
C THR A 2 5.80 -4.04 39.76
N ASP A 3 4.73 -3.34 39.43
CA ASP A 3 3.60 -3.81 38.63
C ASP A 3 4.09 -4.25 37.24
N PRO A 4 3.84 -5.49 36.77
CA PRO A 4 4.12 -5.86 35.40
C PRO A 4 3.03 -5.24 34.53
N GLY A 5 3.39 -4.16 33.83
CA GLY A 5 2.53 -3.49 32.86
C GLY A 5 1.87 -4.52 31.94
N SER A 6 0.54 -4.54 32.03
CA SER A 6 -0.35 -5.19 31.09
C SER A 6 0.00 -4.73 29.68
N ASP A 7 0.65 -5.60 28.91
CA ASP A 7 0.76 -5.48 27.47
C ASP A 7 -0.64 -5.74 26.92
N THR A 8 -1.45 -4.68 26.81
CA THR A 8 -2.72 -4.71 26.11
C THR A 8 -2.43 -4.86 24.63
N ASP A 9 -2.17 -6.10 24.21
CA ASP A 9 -2.30 -6.50 22.81
C ASP A 9 -3.74 -6.19 22.42
N THR A 10 -3.91 -5.04 21.77
CA THR A 10 -5.22 -4.52 21.42
C THR A 10 -5.73 -5.41 20.29
N ASP A 11 -6.74 -6.21 20.61
CA ASP A 11 -7.39 -7.15 19.67
C ASP A 11 -7.64 -6.44 18.34
N THR A 12 -6.95 -6.89 17.30
CA THR A 12 -6.99 -6.26 15.98
C THR A 12 -8.03 -6.98 15.13
N ASP A 13 -9.17 -6.33 14.94
CA ASP A 13 -10.26 -6.84 14.13
C ASP A 13 -9.78 -7.08 12.67
N THR A 14 -10.07 -8.24 12.09
CA THR A 14 -9.62 -8.52 10.70
C THR A 14 -10.36 -7.64 9.69
N VAL A 15 -11.67 -7.45 9.86
CA VAL A 15 -12.53 -6.60 9.01
C VAL A 15 -13.58 -5.92 9.87
N VAL A 16 -13.74 -4.61 9.73
CA VAL A 16 -14.83 -3.83 10.36
C VAL A 16 -15.68 -3.17 9.28
N TYR A 17 -16.99 -3.11 9.50
CA TYR A 17 -17.92 -2.37 8.66
C TYR A 17 -18.25 -1.03 9.32
N LEU A 18 -18.04 0.07 8.59
CA LEU A 18 -18.25 1.43 9.12
C LEU A 18 -19.21 2.25 8.25
N ARG A 19 -19.63 3.38 8.82
CA ARG A 19 -20.37 4.49 8.20
C ARG A 19 -19.86 5.80 8.82
N ARG A 20 -20.42 6.93 8.41
CA ARG A 20 -20.28 8.20 9.15
C ARG A 20 -20.97 8.13 10.52
N PRO A 21 -20.39 8.78 11.55
CA PRO A 21 -19.17 9.59 11.50
C PRO A 21 -17.85 8.81 11.66
N GLU A 22 -17.89 7.52 11.99
CA GLU A 22 -16.71 6.72 12.35
C GLU A 22 -15.64 6.69 11.25
N THR A 23 -16.07 6.65 9.99
CA THR A 23 -15.16 6.69 8.83
C THR A 23 -14.32 7.97 8.76
N GLU A 24 -14.83 9.10 9.26
CA GLU A 24 -14.15 10.40 9.17
C GLU A 24 -12.95 10.48 10.13
N ASN A 25 -13.02 9.76 11.25
CA ASN A 25 -11.97 9.71 12.27
C ASN A 25 -10.97 8.57 12.04
N ALA A 26 -11.14 7.77 10.99
CA ALA A 26 -10.28 6.64 10.70
C ALA A 26 -8.89 7.10 10.26
N VAL A 27 -7.86 6.62 10.97
CA VAL A 27 -6.45 6.89 10.66
C VAL A 27 -5.77 5.57 10.29
N PHE A 28 -5.04 5.56 9.17
CA PHE A 28 -4.25 4.40 8.77
C PHE A 28 -2.84 4.53 9.32
N ASP A 29 -2.39 3.48 9.99
CA ASP A 29 -1.01 3.30 10.40
C ASP A 29 -0.28 2.48 9.33
N GLU A 30 0.58 3.16 8.58
CA GLU A 30 1.38 2.58 7.51
C GLU A 30 2.42 1.58 8.05
N ALA A 31 2.88 1.74 9.30
CA ALA A 31 3.82 0.80 9.90
C ALA A 31 3.14 -0.54 10.13
N THR A 32 1.95 -0.56 10.73
CA THR A 32 1.21 -1.78 11.12
C THR A 32 0.22 -2.30 10.08
N HIS A 33 -0.01 -1.54 9.01
CA HIS A 33 -1.05 -1.80 8.01
C HIS A 33 -2.45 -1.92 8.61
N THR A 34 -2.74 -1.13 9.64
CA THR A 34 -4.02 -1.17 10.35
C THR A 34 -4.67 0.21 10.38
N TRP A 35 -5.99 0.20 10.42
CA TRP A 35 -6.82 1.37 10.70
C TRP A 35 -7.11 1.45 12.20
N THR A 36 -7.00 2.64 12.75
CA THR A 36 -7.46 2.97 14.09
C THR A 36 -8.67 3.89 13.99
N VAL A 37 -9.75 3.53 14.67
CA VAL A 37 -10.98 4.32 14.79
C VAL A 37 -11.33 4.35 16.26
N ASP A 38 -11.31 5.55 16.85
CA ASP A 38 -11.31 5.74 18.30
C ASP A 38 -10.21 4.86 18.94
N ASP A 39 -10.55 3.93 19.83
CA ASP A 39 -9.59 3.02 20.47
C ASP A 39 -9.56 1.60 19.85
N ARG A 40 -10.16 1.42 18.67
CA ARG A 40 -10.26 0.10 18.01
C ARG A 40 -9.36 0.01 16.79
N ARG A 41 -8.57 -1.07 16.74
CA ARG A 41 -7.68 -1.37 15.61
C ARG A 41 -8.31 -2.41 14.70
N SER A 42 -8.22 -2.21 13.39
CA SER A 42 -8.69 -3.16 12.40
C SER A 42 -7.75 -3.24 11.19
N ARG A 43 -7.62 -4.41 10.55
CA ARG A 43 -6.80 -4.52 9.33
C ARG A 43 -7.49 -3.91 8.13
N VAL A 44 -8.80 -4.09 8.01
CA VAL A 44 -9.60 -3.68 6.85
C VAL A 44 -10.87 -2.97 7.28
N ILE A 45 -11.18 -1.85 6.64
CA ILE A 45 -12.48 -1.17 6.76
C ILE A 45 -13.31 -1.43 5.50
N ILE A 46 -14.60 -1.70 5.69
CA ILE A 46 -15.61 -1.71 4.62
C ILE A 46 -16.67 -0.64 4.94
N ALA A 47 -16.62 0.50 4.25
CA ALA A 47 -17.61 1.55 4.40
C ALA A 47 -18.88 1.25 3.60
N THR A 48 -20.02 1.27 4.28
CA THR A 48 -21.32 0.84 3.71
C THR A 48 -22.19 1.98 3.20
N ASP A 49 -21.78 3.23 3.43
CA ASP A 49 -22.45 4.45 2.99
C ASP A 49 -21.66 5.22 1.91
N GLY A 50 -20.55 4.64 1.42
CA GLY A 50 -19.72 5.22 0.37
C GLY A 50 -18.74 6.29 0.85
N THR A 51 -18.67 6.52 2.16
CA THR A 51 -17.84 7.59 2.72
C THR A 51 -16.37 7.19 2.76
N LEU A 52 -15.51 8.18 2.57
CA LEU A 52 -14.05 8.04 2.63
C LEU A 52 -13.53 8.75 3.87
N PRO A 53 -12.38 8.33 4.42
CA PRO A 53 -11.72 9.02 5.52
C PRO A 53 -11.32 10.44 5.13
N ASN A 54 -11.23 11.33 6.13
CA ASN A 54 -11.00 12.77 5.95
C ASN A 54 -9.69 13.10 5.20
N CYS A 55 -8.75 12.17 5.14
CA CYS A 55 -7.52 12.32 4.36
C CYS A 55 -7.75 12.32 2.83
N ARG A 56 -8.98 12.13 2.33
CA ARG A 56 -9.30 12.15 0.90
C ARG A 56 -10.51 13.01 0.53
N PRO A 57 -10.40 13.89 -0.49
CA PRO A 57 -11.56 14.60 -1.02
C PRO A 57 -12.52 13.63 -1.71
N HIS A 58 -13.83 13.83 -1.49
CA HIS A 58 -14.93 13.00 -2.01
C HIS A 58 -15.11 13.01 -3.54
N SER A 59 -14.23 13.66 -4.30
CA SER A 59 -14.35 13.85 -5.75
C SER A 59 -13.73 12.73 -6.59
N CYS A 60 -13.04 11.76 -5.98
CA CYS A 60 -12.39 10.68 -6.72
C CYS A 60 -13.36 9.51 -6.98
N LEU A 61 -13.62 9.17 -8.25
CA LEU A 61 -14.43 8.00 -8.58
C LEU A 61 -13.72 6.70 -8.16
N PRO A 62 -14.34 5.86 -7.31
CA PRO A 62 -13.72 4.63 -6.86
C PRO A 62 -13.56 3.62 -8.00
N TYR A 63 -12.41 2.95 -8.05
CA TYR A 63 -12.17 1.82 -8.94
C TYR A 63 -13.22 0.74 -8.70
N LEU A 64 -14.01 0.45 -9.74
CA LEU A 64 -15.16 -0.47 -9.69
C LEU A 64 -16.26 -0.09 -8.68
N GLY A 65 -16.22 1.12 -8.10
CA GLY A 65 -17.05 1.47 -6.95
C GLY A 65 -16.59 0.83 -5.64
N VAL A 66 -15.41 0.21 -5.59
CA VAL A 66 -14.96 -0.64 -4.48
C VAL A 66 -13.75 -0.09 -3.73
N ALA A 67 -12.79 0.52 -4.41
CA ALA A 67 -11.57 0.96 -3.75
C ALA A 67 -11.06 2.27 -4.35
N VAL A 68 -10.34 3.05 -3.56
CA VAL A 68 -9.83 4.36 -3.95
C VAL A 68 -8.33 4.38 -3.70
N ARG A 69 -7.55 4.86 -4.67
CA ARG A 69 -6.13 5.14 -4.46
C ARG A 69 -5.91 6.13 -3.33
N GLY A 70 -4.92 5.83 -2.52
CA GLY A 70 -4.68 6.40 -1.22
C GLY A 70 -5.87 6.19 -0.31
N VAL A 71 -6.42 4.98 -0.27
CA VAL A 71 -7.10 4.45 0.93
C VAL A 71 -6.80 2.94 1.04
N PRO A 72 -5.62 2.47 1.53
CA PRO A 72 -5.29 1.06 1.54
C PRO A 72 -6.18 0.35 2.54
N ASN A 73 -6.39 -0.93 2.32
CA ASN A 73 -7.23 -1.77 3.18
C ASN A 73 -8.64 -1.19 3.43
N TYR A 74 -9.11 -0.30 2.57
CA TYR A 74 -10.40 0.35 2.70
C TYR A 74 -11.23 0.08 1.46
N PHE A 75 -12.38 -0.52 1.68
CA PHE A 75 -13.31 -0.87 0.61
C PHE A 75 -14.65 -0.17 0.79
N LEU A 76 -15.29 0.12 -0.34
CA LEU A 76 -16.64 0.63 -0.41
C LEU A 76 -17.60 -0.49 -0.77
N LEU A 77 -18.71 -0.50 -0.07
CA LEU A 77 -19.81 -1.41 -0.28
C LEU A 77 -21.10 -0.60 -0.41
N THR A 78 -21.45 -0.22 -1.64
CA THR A 78 -22.56 0.67 -1.93
C THR A 78 -23.48 0.06 -3.00
N ASP A 79 -24.76 0.33 -2.89
CA ASP A 79 -25.72 -0.02 -3.94
C ASP A 79 -25.45 0.75 -5.24
N PRO A 80 -25.89 0.23 -6.41
CA PRO A 80 -26.66 -1.01 -6.61
C PRO A 80 -25.81 -2.29 -6.73
N ASP A 81 -24.48 -2.19 -6.74
CA ASP A 81 -23.59 -3.31 -7.06
C ASP A 81 -23.13 -4.11 -5.82
N SER A 82 -23.70 -3.84 -4.63
CA SER A 82 -23.21 -4.32 -3.33
C SER A 82 -22.94 -5.83 -3.26
N ALA A 83 -23.82 -6.67 -3.80
CA ALA A 83 -23.59 -8.12 -3.85
C ALA A 83 -22.35 -8.52 -4.67
N ALA A 84 -22.12 -7.87 -5.81
CA ALA A 84 -20.96 -8.13 -6.64
C ALA A 84 -19.67 -7.55 -6.05
N GLN A 85 -19.78 -6.38 -5.40
CA GLN A 85 -18.69 -5.76 -4.65
C GLN A 85 -18.22 -6.66 -3.50
N LYS A 86 -19.13 -7.21 -2.68
CA LYS A 86 -18.79 -8.20 -1.63
C LYS A 86 -17.97 -9.36 -2.19
N GLY A 87 -18.41 -9.93 -3.31
CA GLY A 87 -17.69 -11.03 -3.96
C GLY A 87 -16.33 -10.63 -4.56
N TYR A 88 -16.13 -9.35 -4.91
CA TYR A 88 -14.85 -8.82 -5.35
C TYR A 88 -13.92 -8.54 -4.17
N ILE A 89 -14.40 -7.90 -3.11
CA ILE A 89 -13.67 -7.63 -1.86
C ILE A 89 -13.17 -8.94 -1.26
N ALA A 90 -14.03 -9.97 -1.17
CA ALA A 90 -13.62 -11.28 -0.68
C ALA A 90 -12.45 -11.89 -1.48
N LYS A 91 -12.36 -11.63 -2.79
CA LYS A 91 -11.22 -12.07 -3.60
C LYS A 91 -9.96 -11.27 -3.33
N CYS A 92 -10.09 -9.96 -3.10
CA CYS A 92 -8.97 -9.11 -2.68
C CYS A 92 -8.39 -9.60 -1.34
N LEU A 93 -9.24 -9.85 -0.34
CA LEU A 93 -8.82 -10.38 0.96
C LEU A 93 -8.21 -11.78 0.85
N ALA A 94 -8.79 -12.65 0.02
CA ALA A 94 -8.25 -13.97 -0.21
C ALA A 94 -6.94 -13.94 -1.03
N TYR A 95 -6.67 -12.89 -1.79
CA TYR A 95 -5.38 -12.67 -2.45
C TYR A 95 -4.32 -12.20 -1.44
N LEU A 96 -4.64 -11.24 -0.57
CA LEU A 96 -3.79 -10.83 0.56
C LEU A 96 -3.38 -12.02 1.42
N SER A 97 -4.37 -12.78 1.90
CA SER A 97 -4.14 -13.96 2.75
C SER A 97 -3.26 -15.02 2.08
N ARG A 98 -3.47 -15.29 0.79
CA ARG A 98 -2.66 -16.29 0.04
C ARG A 98 -1.22 -15.85 -0.19
N THR A 99 -0.95 -14.54 -0.19
CA THR A 99 0.37 -13.98 -0.50
C THR A 99 1.11 -13.49 0.74
N GLY A 100 0.55 -13.70 1.94
CA GLY A 100 1.16 -13.23 3.19
C GLY A 100 1.17 -11.70 3.35
N ASN A 101 0.52 -10.95 2.46
CA ASN A 101 0.50 -9.50 2.49
C ASN A 101 -0.58 -8.98 3.46
N THR A 102 -0.35 -7.79 4.01
CA THR A 102 -1.27 -7.15 4.97
C THR A 102 -1.74 -5.76 4.51
N ARG A 103 -1.16 -5.19 3.44
CA ARG A 103 -1.59 -3.95 2.80
C ARG A 103 -2.04 -4.21 1.38
N ILE A 104 -3.17 -3.61 0.97
CA ILE A 104 -3.68 -3.61 -0.41
C ILE A 104 -4.17 -2.22 -0.81
N GLU A 105 -3.74 -1.73 -1.96
CA GLU A 105 -4.15 -0.43 -2.49
C GLU A 105 -4.30 -0.45 -4.01
N VAL A 106 -5.27 0.28 -4.55
CA VAL A 106 -5.43 0.40 -6.01
C VAL A 106 -4.23 1.14 -6.60
N ARG A 107 -3.60 0.56 -7.63
CA ARG A 107 -2.50 1.22 -8.35
C ARG A 107 -2.96 2.51 -9.02
N ALA A 108 -2.09 3.53 -9.04
CA ALA A 108 -2.33 4.80 -9.73
C ALA A 108 -2.79 4.65 -11.18
N SER A 109 -2.05 3.85 -11.94
CA SER A 109 -2.34 3.57 -13.35
C SER A 109 -3.69 2.87 -13.54
N THR A 110 -4.07 1.98 -12.62
CA THR A 110 -5.36 1.29 -12.65
C THR A 110 -6.52 2.25 -12.40
N GLN A 111 -6.39 3.11 -11.38
CA GLN A 111 -7.42 4.11 -11.07
C GLN A 111 -7.57 5.12 -12.22
N GLN A 112 -6.47 5.66 -12.73
CA GLN A 112 -6.47 6.60 -13.86
C GLN A 112 -7.09 5.98 -15.12
N TYR A 113 -6.65 4.77 -15.49
CA TYR A 113 -7.19 4.06 -16.65
C TYR A 113 -8.70 3.85 -16.51
N TYR A 114 -9.16 3.42 -15.34
CA TYR A 114 -10.57 3.19 -15.07
C TYR A 114 -11.40 4.47 -15.14
N GLN A 115 -10.91 5.57 -14.58
CA GLN A 115 -11.58 6.88 -14.65
C GLN A 115 -11.71 7.36 -16.09
N GLN A 116 -10.68 7.19 -16.91
CA GLN A 116 -10.68 7.62 -18.31
C GLN A 116 -11.56 6.74 -19.21
N HIS A 117 -11.66 5.44 -18.95
CA HIS A 117 -12.26 4.48 -19.90
C HIS A 117 -13.56 3.82 -19.42
N SER A 118 -13.94 3.99 -18.17
CA SER A 118 -14.99 3.17 -17.54
C SER A 118 -15.83 3.88 -16.49
N SER A 119 -15.58 5.17 -16.23
CA SER A 119 -16.45 6.01 -15.40
C SER A 119 -17.85 6.09 -16.01
N GLY A 120 -18.89 5.94 -15.18
CA GLY A 120 -20.30 6.09 -15.60
C GLY A 120 -21.06 4.82 -16.02
N ARG A 121 -20.43 3.64 -16.12
CA ARG A 121 -21.17 2.39 -16.37
C ARG A 121 -21.86 1.89 -15.10
N THR A 122 -23.16 2.06 -15.01
CA THR A 122 -24.01 1.44 -13.99
C THR A 122 -24.49 0.05 -14.48
N HIS A 123 -24.79 -0.87 -13.56
CA HIS A 123 -25.27 -2.24 -13.83
C HIS A 123 -24.30 -3.17 -14.58
N ARG A 124 -23.30 -3.67 -13.86
CA ARG A 124 -22.26 -4.54 -14.44
C ARG A 124 -22.67 -6.01 -14.42
N ARG A 125 -22.68 -6.65 -15.60
CA ARG A 125 -23.04 -8.07 -15.75
C ARG A 125 -22.11 -9.00 -14.96
N ARG A 126 -22.59 -10.17 -14.52
CA ARG A 126 -21.76 -11.19 -13.81
C ARG A 126 -20.44 -11.55 -14.50
N HIS A 127 -20.41 -11.58 -15.84
CA HIS A 127 -19.19 -11.85 -16.59
C HIS A 127 -18.11 -10.76 -16.41
N PHE A 128 -18.52 -9.50 -16.26
CA PHE A 128 -17.60 -8.39 -15.98
C PHE A 128 -16.84 -8.62 -14.68
N TRP A 129 -17.55 -8.92 -13.58
CA TRP A 129 -16.96 -9.17 -12.25
C TRP A 129 -16.01 -10.37 -12.22
N ARG A 130 -16.28 -11.39 -13.03
CA ARG A 130 -15.36 -12.52 -13.22
C ARG A 130 -14.07 -12.10 -13.92
N ARG A 131 -14.16 -11.26 -14.96
CA ARG A 131 -13.00 -10.73 -15.70
C ARG A 131 -12.12 -9.86 -14.81
N VAL A 132 -12.69 -8.89 -14.11
CA VAL A 132 -11.91 -7.97 -13.25
C VAL A 132 -11.33 -8.69 -12.02
N GLY A 133 -11.98 -9.75 -11.54
CA GLY A 133 -11.41 -10.60 -10.47
C GLY A 133 -10.08 -11.25 -10.83
N ARG A 134 -9.86 -11.60 -12.10
CA ARG A 134 -8.58 -12.15 -12.58
C ARG A 134 -7.47 -11.09 -12.65
N ARG A 135 -7.81 -9.81 -12.58
CA ARG A 135 -6.88 -8.68 -12.66
C ARG A 135 -6.42 -8.16 -11.31
N ILE A 136 -6.87 -8.76 -10.19
CA ILE A 136 -6.50 -8.30 -8.84
C ILE A 136 -4.97 -8.17 -8.68
N PRO A 137 -4.13 -9.14 -9.07
CA PRO A 137 -2.68 -9.02 -8.91
C PRO A 137 -2.03 -7.83 -9.63
N SER A 138 -2.61 -7.38 -10.75
CA SER A 138 -2.10 -6.23 -11.52
C SER A 138 -2.85 -4.92 -11.26
N ALA A 139 -4.05 -4.99 -10.66
CA ALA A 139 -4.87 -3.84 -10.31
C ALA A 139 -4.45 -3.20 -8.98
N PHE A 140 -3.84 -3.99 -8.09
CA PHE A 140 -3.47 -3.59 -6.75
C PHE A 140 -1.95 -3.63 -6.53
N GLU A 141 -1.49 -2.74 -5.68
CA GLU A 141 -0.22 -2.82 -4.98
C GLU A 141 -0.45 -3.51 -3.64
N VAL A 142 0.41 -4.46 -3.28
CA VAL A 142 0.32 -5.20 -2.02
C VAL A 142 1.69 -5.27 -1.34
N SER A 143 1.69 -5.25 -0.01
CA SER A 143 2.90 -5.40 0.79
C SER A 143 2.62 -6.05 2.16
N GLY A 144 3.61 -6.72 2.74
CA GLY A 144 3.56 -7.33 4.06
C GLY A 144 3.97 -6.37 5.18
N HIS A 145 3.47 -6.59 6.39
CA HIS A 145 3.85 -5.85 7.61
C HIS A 145 5.12 -6.43 8.25
N GLU A 146 5.30 -7.75 8.17
CA GLU A 146 6.51 -8.44 8.58
C GLU A 146 7.14 -9.15 7.39
N GLY A 147 8.47 -9.10 7.29
CA GLY A 147 9.28 -9.69 6.22
C GLY A 147 9.26 -11.22 6.23
N THR A 148 8.09 -11.84 6.08
CA THR A 148 7.98 -13.30 5.93
C THR A 148 8.35 -13.71 4.50
N GLY A 149 9.64 -13.92 4.29
CA GLY A 149 10.18 -15.15 3.71
C GLY A 149 10.11 -15.35 2.20
N ASP A 150 11.30 -15.22 1.60
CA ASP A 150 11.82 -15.80 0.36
C ASP A 150 11.59 -15.06 -0.98
N ASP A 151 12.72 -14.49 -1.45
CA ASP A 151 13.07 -14.00 -2.78
C ASP A 151 12.86 -12.53 -3.23
N ASP A 152 12.50 -11.62 -2.33
CA ASP A 152 12.75 -10.17 -2.56
C ASP A 152 13.14 -9.53 -1.21
N ALA A 153 14.43 -9.19 -1.03
CA ALA A 153 14.91 -8.57 0.22
C ALA A 153 14.18 -7.24 0.46
N VAL A 154 13.24 -7.23 1.42
CA VAL A 154 12.54 -6.02 1.86
C VAL A 154 13.36 -5.39 2.99
N TYR A 155 13.94 -4.23 2.72
CA TYR A 155 14.51 -3.38 3.76
C TYR A 155 13.40 -2.57 4.43
N ASP A 156 13.27 -2.69 5.74
CA ASP A 156 12.34 -1.89 6.54
C ASP A 156 13.08 -1.32 7.76
N GLY A 157 13.31 -0.01 7.76
CA GLY A 157 14.13 0.58 8.80
C GLY A 157 14.45 2.06 8.62
N PRO A 158 15.32 2.58 9.50
CA PRO A 158 15.72 3.98 9.51
C PRO A 158 16.58 4.33 8.29
N ALA A 159 16.24 5.42 7.63
CA ALA A 159 16.97 5.97 6.52
C ALA A 159 17.03 7.50 6.65
N ALA A 160 17.78 8.11 5.74
CA ALA A 160 17.62 9.52 5.47
C ALA A 160 17.35 9.76 4.00
N VAL A 161 16.56 10.77 3.73
CA VAL A 161 16.24 11.23 2.39
C VAL A 161 16.85 12.60 2.24
N LEU A 162 17.76 12.74 1.27
CA LEU A 162 18.31 14.01 0.85
C LEU A 162 17.39 14.57 -0.23
N VAL A 163 16.77 15.70 0.08
CA VAL A 163 15.93 16.46 -0.86
C VAL A 163 16.60 17.81 -1.06
N ASP A 164 16.95 18.11 -2.31
CA ASP A 164 17.85 19.22 -2.64
C ASP A 164 19.15 19.11 -1.81
N GLU A 165 19.48 20.12 -0.99
CA GLU A 165 20.66 20.11 -0.10
C GLU A 165 20.33 19.74 1.37
N HIS A 166 19.09 19.34 1.66
CA HIS A 166 18.61 19.10 3.03
C HIS A 166 18.45 17.61 3.32
N ARG A 167 18.90 17.20 4.50
CA ARG A 167 18.77 15.83 5.01
C ARG A 167 17.57 15.70 5.94
N HIS A 168 16.73 14.70 5.67
CA HIS A 168 15.58 14.35 6.50
C HIS A 168 15.70 12.91 6.97
N ASP A 169 15.88 12.69 8.27
CA ASP A 169 15.83 11.34 8.85
C ASP A 169 14.37 10.86 8.91
N THR A 170 14.15 9.59 8.55
CA THR A 170 12.82 8.98 8.36
C THR A 170 12.91 7.46 8.53
N ARG A 171 11.77 6.78 8.54
CA ARG A 171 11.69 5.34 8.24
C ARG A 171 11.32 5.11 6.77
N VAL A 172 11.87 4.07 6.17
CA VAL A 172 11.51 3.62 4.81
C VAL A 172 11.22 2.12 4.81
N ARG A 173 10.37 1.70 3.87
CA ARG A 173 10.23 0.31 3.45
C ARG A 173 10.55 0.22 1.97
N LEU A 174 11.60 -0.49 1.61
CA LEU A 174 12.13 -0.62 0.25
C LEU A 174 12.24 -2.09 -0.14
N ALA A 175 11.96 -2.40 -1.39
CA ALA A 175 12.17 -3.71 -1.99
C ALA A 175 12.65 -3.53 -3.43
N GLY A 176 13.28 -4.54 -4.00
CA GLY A 176 13.68 -4.46 -5.40
C GLY A 176 13.87 -5.82 -6.03
N ARG A 177 13.93 -5.81 -7.35
CA ARG A 177 14.05 -7.01 -8.19
C ARG A 177 14.75 -6.67 -9.49
N VAL A 178 15.32 -7.67 -10.15
CA VAL A 178 15.80 -7.51 -11.53
C VAL A 178 14.60 -7.48 -12.49
N ASP A 179 14.49 -6.41 -13.28
CA ASP A 179 13.48 -6.33 -14.34
C ASP A 179 13.95 -7.14 -15.57
N PRO A 180 13.18 -8.13 -16.03
CA PRO A 180 13.59 -9.02 -17.12
C PRO A 180 13.63 -8.33 -18.50
N ILE A 181 13.04 -7.14 -18.64
CA ILE A 181 12.99 -6.41 -19.91
C ILE A 181 14.30 -5.69 -20.16
N ASP A 182 14.87 -5.05 -19.14
CA ASP A 182 16.08 -4.23 -19.26
C ASP A 182 17.31 -4.81 -18.54
N GLY A 183 17.12 -5.88 -17.76
CA GLY A 183 18.17 -6.57 -17.00
C GLY A 183 18.71 -5.76 -15.83
N ARG A 184 18.05 -4.66 -15.44
CA ARG A 184 18.49 -3.79 -14.35
C ARG A 184 17.76 -4.13 -13.07
N TYR A 185 18.42 -3.88 -11.94
CA TYR A 185 17.75 -3.94 -10.65
C TYR A 185 16.90 -2.68 -10.46
N HIS A 186 15.59 -2.86 -10.33
CA HIS A 186 14.64 -1.79 -10.00
C HIS A 186 14.20 -1.97 -8.56
N TRP A 187 14.32 -0.91 -7.78
CA TRP A 187 13.89 -0.88 -6.40
C TRP A 187 12.88 0.23 -6.18
N GLN A 188 11.95 0.00 -5.26
CA GLN A 188 10.87 0.92 -4.96
C GLN A 188 10.44 0.77 -3.51
N GLY A 189 9.68 1.73 -3.02
CA GLY A 189 9.13 1.66 -1.69
C GLY A 189 8.44 2.92 -1.22
N THR A 190 8.34 3.07 0.09
CA THR A 190 7.63 4.16 0.75
C THR A 190 8.51 4.81 1.81
N ILE A 191 8.49 6.14 1.85
CA ILE A 191 9.01 6.97 2.95
C ILE A 191 7.86 7.22 3.91
N LEU A 192 7.95 6.66 5.11
CA LEU A 192 6.85 6.56 6.07
C LEU A 192 6.67 7.84 6.91
N ASP A 193 7.76 8.49 7.29
CA ASP A 193 7.76 9.62 8.24
C ASP A 193 8.38 10.88 7.61
N ALA A 194 7.84 11.31 6.46
CA ALA A 194 8.37 12.48 5.76
C ALA A 194 8.07 13.79 6.52
N THR A 195 9.14 14.46 6.97
CA THR A 195 9.08 15.79 7.62
C THR A 195 9.22 16.95 6.64
N PHE A 196 9.17 16.65 5.34
CA PHE A 196 9.32 17.62 4.24
C PHE A 196 8.11 17.57 3.31
N ASP A 197 7.94 18.64 2.54
CA ASP A 197 6.94 18.71 1.48
C ASP A 197 7.58 19.18 0.17
N VAL A 198 7.38 18.42 -0.90
CA VAL A 198 7.92 18.70 -2.23
C VAL A 198 6.88 18.57 -3.32
N ARG A 199 7.11 19.30 -4.42
CA ARG A 199 6.36 19.09 -5.67
C ARG A 199 6.87 17.86 -6.38
N LEU A 200 5.97 17.02 -6.85
CA LEU A 200 6.30 15.76 -7.49
C LEU A 200 6.18 15.83 -9.02
N PRO A 201 6.97 15.02 -9.76
CA PRO A 201 8.04 14.16 -9.25
C PRO A 201 9.27 14.95 -8.79
N GLN A 202 9.98 14.45 -7.79
CA GLN A 202 11.19 15.08 -7.23
C GLN A 202 12.34 14.08 -7.19
N ASP A 203 13.51 14.47 -7.70
CA ASP A 203 14.73 13.67 -7.56
C ASP A 203 15.30 13.82 -6.14
N VAL A 204 15.70 12.70 -5.56
CA VAL A 204 16.20 12.61 -4.18
C VAL A 204 17.33 11.60 -4.09
N THR A 205 18.05 11.60 -2.98
CA THR A 205 18.97 10.51 -2.63
C THR A 205 18.48 9.83 -1.36
N VAL A 206 18.33 8.51 -1.40
CA VAL A 206 17.98 7.70 -0.24
C VAL A 206 19.25 7.12 0.35
N VAL A 207 19.46 7.32 1.65
CA VAL A 207 20.63 6.87 2.39
C VAL A 207 20.19 5.90 3.48
N VAL A 208 20.69 4.67 3.42
CA VAL A 208 20.49 3.65 4.46
C VAL A 208 21.87 3.28 4.99
N ARG A 209 22.10 3.52 6.29
CA ARG A 209 23.43 3.44 6.91
C ARG A 209 24.45 4.30 6.14
N GLU A 210 25.41 3.68 5.46
CA GLU A 210 26.48 4.35 4.69
C GLU A 210 26.26 4.28 3.17
N GLN A 211 25.19 3.61 2.72
CA GLN A 211 24.91 3.39 1.31
C GLN A 211 23.88 4.41 0.82
N ALA A 212 24.20 5.08 -0.29
CA ALA A 212 23.37 6.11 -0.89
C ALA A 212 22.99 5.72 -2.32
N ALA A 213 21.73 5.94 -2.67
CA ALA A 213 21.21 5.65 -4.01
C ALA A 213 20.32 6.79 -4.51
N ALA A 214 20.53 7.17 -5.77
CA ALA A 214 19.67 8.13 -6.45
C ALA A 214 18.28 7.53 -6.68
N ALA A 215 17.25 8.33 -6.42
CA ALA A 215 15.88 7.90 -6.49
C ALA A 215 14.98 9.05 -6.92
N ARG A 216 13.71 8.74 -7.17
CA ARG A 216 12.69 9.72 -7.51
C ARG A 216 11.47 9.49 -6.65
N LEU A 217 11.00 10.55 -6.01
CA LEU A 217 9.68 10.60 -5.41
C LEU A 217 8.65 10.74 -6.52
N THR A 218 7.68 9.85 -6.55
CA THR A 218 6.71 9.74 -7.66
C THR A 218 5.29 10.07 -7.23
N GLU A 219 4.97 9.84 -5.95
CA GLU A 219 3.64 10.04 -5.39
C GLU A 219 3.75 10.50 -3.93
N ARG A 220 2.82 11.37 -3.53
CA ARG A 220 2.50 11.63 -2.12
C ARG A 220 1.18 10.95 -1.82
N THR A 221 1.20 10.04 -0.86
CA THR A 221 -0.01 9.38 -0.36
C THR A 221 -0.79 10.36 0.54
N PRO A 222 -2.09 10.14 0.78
CA PRO A 222 -2.89 10.99 1.66
C PRO A 222 -2.52 10.90 3.14
N TRP A 223 -1.73 9.93 3.57
CA TRP A 223 -1.18 9.88 4.94
C TRP A 223 0.18 10.56 5.02
N SER A 224 0.48 11.46 4.08
CA SER A 224 1.74 12.20 4.02
C SER A 224 2.98 11.34 3.84
N THR A 225 2.85 10.10 3.36
CA THR A 225 4.00 9.27 2.96
C THR A 225 4.35 9.53 1.49
N TYR A 226 5.59 9.27 1.08
CA TYR A 226 6.02 9.39 -0.31
C TYR A 226 6.38 8.04 -0.91
N SER A 227 5.88 7.75 -2.12
CA SER A 227 6.39 6.64 -2.92
C SER A 227 7.72 7.03 -3.56
N VAL A 228 8.71 6.14 -3.47
CA VAL A 228 10.06 6.33 -3.99
C VAL A 228 10.43 5.18 -4.92
N VAL A 229 11.11 5.49 -6.03
CA VAL A 229 11.62 4.50 -6.99
C VAL A 229 13.08 4.81 -7.32
N GLY A 230 13.88 3.78 -7.56
CA GLY A 230 15.25 3.90 -8.03
C GLY A 230 15.66 2.72 -8.90
N VAL A 231 16.76 2.91 -9.63
CA VAL A 231 17.30 1.92 -10.57
C VAL A 231 18.79 1.74 -10.28
N GLY A 232 19.27 0.51 -10.35
CA GLY A 232 20.65 0.14 -10.06
C GLY A 232 20.80 -0.38 -8.63
N ALA A 233 22.00 -0.21 -8.06
CA ALA A 233 22.31 -0.67 -6.72
C ALA A 233 21.37 0.00 -5.70
N PRO A 234 20.62 -0.77 -4.89
CA PRO A 234 19.78 -0.19 -3.84
C PRO A 234 20.64 0.32 -2.68
N PRO A 235 20.09 1.23 -1.84
CA PRO A 235 20.80 1.71 -0.66
C PRO A 235 20.81 0.67 0.48
N PHE A 236 20.16 -0.49 0.34
CA PHE A 236 20.09 -1.53 1.37
C PHE A 236 20.85 -2.79 0.95
N ALA A 237 21.27 -3.58 1.94
CA ALA A 237 21.95 -4.84 1.68
C ALA A 237 20.99 -5.82 0.97
N LEU A 238 21.44 -6.34 -0.17
CA LEU A 238 20.80 -7.47 -0.82
C LEU A 238 21.20 -8.73 -0.04
N ALA A 239 20.24 -9.62 0.25
CA ALA A 239 20.58 -10.93 0.78
C ALA A 239 21.44 -11.65 -0.26
N ASP A 240 22.58 -12.22 0.15
CA ASP A 240 23.40 -13.05 -0.73
C ASP A 240 22.57 -14.28 -1.14
N VAL A 241 22.15 -14.30 -2.41
CA VAL A 241 21.54 -15.49 -3.00
C VAL A 241 22.67 -16.49 -3.24
N GLU A 242 22.80 -17.50 -2.38
CA GLU A 242 23.62 -18.67 -2.68
C GLU A 242 22.94 -19.43 -3.82
N VAL A 243 23.39 -19.17 -5.05
CA VAL A 243 22.92 -19.89 -6.24
C VAL A 243 23.49 -21.31 -6.17
N ASP A 244 22.68 -22.26 -5.72
CA ASP A 244 23.01 -23.68 -5.90
C ASP A 244 22.88 -24.01 -7.39
N VAL A 245 24.01 -23.99 -8.09
CA VAL A 245 24.09 -24.38 -9.50
C VAL A 245 24.06 -25.90 -9.56
N PRO A 246 23.00 -26.54 -10.13
CA PRO A 246 23.00 -27.99 -10.27
C PRO A 246 24.14 -28.37 -11.21
N ARG A 247 25.14 -29.08 -10.69
CA ARG A 247 26.13 -29.73 -11.54
C ARG A 247 25.45 -30.89 -12.26
N LEU A 248 25.33 -30.76 -13.59
CA LEU A 248 24.99 -31.84 -14.52
C LEU A 248 26.09 -32.91 -14.53
#